data_AF-A0A918XU86-F1
#
_entry.id   AF-A0A918XU86-F1
#
_cell.length_a   1.000
_cell.length_b   1.000
_cell.length_c   1.000
_cell.angle_alpha   90.00
_cell.angle_beta   90.00
_cell.angle_gamma   90.00
#
_symmetry.space_group_name_H-M   'P 1'
#
loop_
_entity.id
_entity.type
_entity.pdbx_description
1 polymer ?
#
loop_
_entity_poly.entity_id
_entity_poly.type
_entity_poly.pdbx_seq_one_letter_code
_entity_poly.pdbx_strand_id
1 'polypeptide(L)' 'MISLFKKPVRVHGHAIPSRRYTGWALLYVLLFVALPITALMLLLDLLGWAVTVKLLGASCYGVGCLLG' A
#
# COMPACT_ATOMS: atom_id res chain seq x y z
N MET A 1 4.88 24.03 -0.37
CA MET A 1 5.11 23.04 0.71
C MET A 1 3.87 23.01 1.59
N ILE A 2 3.22 21.86 1.66
CA ILE A 2 1.94 21.69 2.37
C ILE A 2 2.22 21.80 3.87
N SER A 3 1.83 22.92 4.48
CA SER A 3 1.85 23.12 5.93
C SER A 3 0.74 22.29 6.57
N LEU A 4 0.96 20.98 6.68
CA LEU A 4 -0.03 20.05 7.25
C LEU A 4 -0.05 20.07 8.79
N PHE A 5 0.94 20.73 9.42
CA PHE A 5 1.03 20.88 10.87
C PHE A 5 0.36 22.16 11.33
N LYS A 6 -0.97 22.20 11.19
CA LYS A 6 -1.82 23.26 11.73
C LYS A 6 -1.62 23.33 13.25
N LYS A 7 -1.40 24.54 13.78
CA LYS A 7 -1.24 24.83 15.22
C LYS A 7 -2.29 24.05 16.05
N PRO A 8 -1.93 23.55 17.25
CA PRO A 8 -2.85 22.76 18.07
C PRO A 8 -4.16 23.52 18.27
N VAL A 9 -5.26 22.92 17.83
CA VAL A 9 -6.60 23.49 17.96
C VAL A 9 -6.98 23.42 19.44
N ARG A 10 -7.41 24.56 19.99
CA ARG A 10 -8.00 24.60 21.33
C ARG A 10 -9.50 24.41 21.20
N VAL A 11 -10.05 23.42 21.89
CA VAL A 11 -11.50 23.18 21.98
C VAL A 11 -11.88 23.27 23.45
N HIS A 12 -12.81 24.17 23.79
CA HIS A 12 -13.22 24.46 25.18
C HIS A 12 -12.04 24.71 26.15
N GLY A 13 -10.99 25.39 25.69
CA GLY A 13 -9.80 25.68 26.51
C GLY A 13 -8.79 24.55 26.62
N HIS A 14 -9.11 23.34 26.19
CA HIS A 14 -8.17 22.21 26.14
C HIS A 14 -7.36 22.23 24.85
N ALA A 15 -6.03 22.11 24.97
CA ALA A 15 -5.14 21.99 23.82
C ALA A 15 -5.17 20.55 23.29
N ILE A 16 -5.65 20.36 22.06
CA ILE A 16 -5.63 19.06 21.42
C ILE A 16 -4.23 18.84 20.83
N PRO A 17 -3.53 17.73 21.17
CA PRO A 17 -2.22 17.44 20.62
C PRO A 17 -2.30 17.30 19.09
N SER A 18 -1.28 17.78 18.40
CA SER A 18 -1.16 17.61 16.95
C SER A 18 -1.06 16.13 16.58
N ARG A 19 -1.51 15.78 15.36
CA ARG A 19 -1.34 14.43 14.82
C ARG A 19 0.15 14.08 14.80
N ARG A 20 0.50 12.93 15.39
CA ARG A 20 1.87 12.40 15.39
C ARG A 20 1.91 11.16 14.52
N TYR A 21 2.96 11.03 13.70
CA TYR A 21 3.26 9.76 13.07
C TYR A 21 3.74 8.81 14.16
N THR A 22 2.94 7.80 14.44
CA THR A 22 3.27 6.74 15.40
C THR A 22 3.49 5.43 14.64
N GLY A 23 4.10 4.44 15.28
CA GLY A 23 4.19 3.08 14.72
C GLY A 23 2.81 2.51 14.34
N TRP A 24 1.77 2.87 15.09
CA TRP A 24 0.38 2.54 14.77
C TRP A 24 -0.12 3.17 13.47
N ALA A 25 0.28 4.43 13.19
CA ALA A 25 -0.05 5.07 11.94
C ALA A 25 0.61 4.37 10.74
N LEU A 26 1.87 3.93 10.90
CA LEU A 26 2.56 3.12 9.89
C LEU A 26 1.84 1.78 9.66
N LEU A 27 1.51 1.07 10.74
CA LEU A 27 0.78 -0.21 10.66
C LEU A 27 -0.55 -0.03 9.91
N TYR A 28 -1.29 1.04 10.23
CA TYR A 28 -2.55 1.34 9.57
C TYR A 28 -2.37 1.55 8.06
N VAL A 29 -1.37 2.34 7.64
CA VAL A 29 -1.07 2.56 6.22
C VAL A 29 -0.65 1.26 5.53
N LEU A 30 0.19 0.45 6.17
CA LEU A 30 0.62 -0.82 5.61
C LEU A 30 -0.56 -1.78 5.40
N LEU A 31 -1.44 -1.91 6.39
CA LEU A 31 -2.57 -2.85 6.34
C LEU A 31 -3.70 -2.40 5.42
N PHE A 32 -4.06 -1.12 5.44
CA PHE A 32 -5.26 -0.63 4.75
C PHE A 32 -4.98 0.07 3.43
N VAL A 33 -3.72 0.39 3.13
CA VAL A 33 -3.34 1.02 1.85
C VAL A 33 -2.37 0.13 1.10
N ALA A 34 -1.22 -0.19 1.68
CA ALA A 34 -0.18 -0.93 0.96
C ALA A 34 -0.63 -2.36 0.63
N LEU A 35 -1.16 -3.09 1.60
CA LEU A 35 -1.58 -4.48 1.44
C LEU A 35 -2.65 -4.68 0.35
N PRO A 36 -3.77 -3.93 0.28
CA PRO A 36 -4.76 -4.13 -0.79
C PRO A 36 -4.21 -3.76 -2.17
N ILE A 37 -3.38 -2.72 -2.27
CA ILE A 37 -2.72 -2.36 -3.54
C ILE A 37 -1.80 -3.49 -3.99
N THR A 38 -0.93 -3.97 -3.11
CA THR A 38 -0.01 -5.06 -3.41
C THR A 38 -0.75 -6.35 -3.75
N ALA A 39 -1.83 -6.67 -3.04
CA ALA A 39 -2.67 -7.84 -3.33
C ALA A 39 -3.31 -7.76 -4.72
N LEU A 40 -3.86 -6.59 -5.08
CA LEU A 40 -4.43 -6.36 -6.40
C LEU A 40 -3.37 -6.49 -7.51
N MET A 41 -2.20 -5.86 -7.32
CA MET A 41 -1.11 -5.95 -8.29
C MET A 41 -0.61 -7.39 -8.45
N LEU A 42 -0.50 -8.15 -7.36
CA LEU A 42 -0.12 -9.55 -7.40
C LEU A 42 -1.16 -10.41 -8.14
N LEU A 43 -2.45 -10.16 -7.92
CA LEU A 43 -3.52 -10.84 -8.66
C LEU A 43 -3.45 -10.54 -10.16
N LEU A 44 -3.22 -9.29 -10.54
CA LEU A 44 -3.04 -8.90 -11.94
C LEU A 44 -1.81 -9.55 -12.56
N ASP A 45 -0.71 -9.63 -11.82
CA ASP A 45 0.52 -10.29 -12.27
C ASP A 45 0.30 -11.80 -12.48
N LEU A 46 -0.41 -12.48 -11.56
CA LEU A 46 -0.79 -13.89 -11.69
C LEU A 46 -1.70 -14.14 -12.90
N LEU A 47 -2.65 -13.24 -13.16
CA LEU A 47 -3.49 -13.29 -14.37
C LEU A 47 -2.64 -13.10 -15.63
N GLY A 48 -1.72 -12.14 -15.62
CA GLY A 48 -0.76 -11.93 -16.70
C GLY A 48 0.11 -13.16 -16.95
N TRP A 49 0.58 -13.82 -15.88
CA TRP A 49 1.32 -15.08 -15.97
C TRP A 49 0.48 -16.19 -16.57
N ALA A 50 -0.77 -16.35 -16.12
CA ALA A 50 -1.66 -17.37 -16.67
C ALA A 50 -1.90 -17.17 -18.16
N VAL A 51 -2.12 -15.92 -18.61
CA VAL A 51 -2.30 -15.61 -20.03
C VAL A 51 -1.02 -15.86 -20.82
N THR A 52 0.11 -15.30 -20.38
CA THR A 52 1.35 -15.37 -21.16
C THR A 52 1.96 -16.77 -21.19
N VAL A 53 1.96 -17.48 -20.06
CA VAL A 53 2.56 -18.81 -19.98
C VAL A 53 1.61 -19.90 -20.47
N LYS A 54 0.32 -19.86 -20.10
CA LYS A 54 -0.62 -20.94 -20.47
C LYS A 54 -1.25 -20.74 -21.85
N LEU A 55 -1.50 -19.51 -22.28
CA LEU A 55 -2.14 -19.24 -23.58
C LEU A 55 -1.14 -18.88 -24.68
N LEU A 56 -0.07 -18.15 -24.35
CA LEU A 56 0.90 -17.65 -25.34
C LEU A 56 2.22 -18.44 -25.36
N GLY A 57 2.39 -19.43 -24.49
CA GLY A 57 3.56 -20.32 -24.48
C GLY A 57 4.86 -19.65 -24.03
N ALA A 58 4.79 -18.53 -23.31
CA ALA A 58 5.97 -17.91 -22.72
C ALA A 58 6.57 -18.80 -21.60
N SER A 59 7.88 -18.79 -21.44
CA SER A 59 8.57 -19.63 -20.45
C SER A 59 8.31 -19.19 -19.00
N CYS A 60 8.24 -17.88 -18.75
CA CYS A 60 7.87 -17.31 -17.46
C CYS A 60 7.37 -15.86 -17.65
N TYR A 61 6.66 -15.32 -16.66
CA TYR A 61 6.21 -13.92 -16.62
C TYR A 61 6.04 -13.43 -15.18
N GLY A 62 6.37 -12.17 -14.92
CA GLY A 62 6.10 -11.50 -13.64
C GLY A 62 6.79 -12.16 -12.45
N VAL A 63 6.08 -12.21 -11.32
CA VAL A 63 6.56 -12.89 -10.10
C VAL A 63 6.78 -14.39 -10.30
N GLY A 64 6.13 -15.00 -11.31
CA GLY A 64 6.34 -16.39 -11.68
C GLY A 64 7.77 -16.69 -12.16
N CYS A 65 8.52 -15.68 -12.60
CA CYS A 65 9.94 -15.84 -12.96
C CYS A 65 10.88 -15.88 -11.74
N LEU A 66 10.44 -15.48 -10.55
CA LEU A 66 11.32 -15.39 -9.37
C LEU A 66 11.66 -16.75 -8.77
N LEU A 67 10.87 -17.79 -9.06
CA LEU A 67 11.00 -19.11 -8.44
C LEU A 67 11.55 -20.21 -9.35
N GLY A 68 11.86 -19.90 -10.61
CA GLY A 68 12.51 -20.81 -11.56
C GLY A 68 11.62 -21.97 -12.00
#